data_AF-A0A1J5U908-F1
#
_entry.id   AF-A0A1J5U908-F1
#
_cell.length_a   1.000
_cell.length_b   1.000
_cell.length_c   1.000
_cell.angle_alpha   90.00
_cell.angle_beta   90.00
_cell.angle_gamma   90.00
#
_symmetry.space_group_name_H-M   'P 1'
#
loop_
_entity.id
_entity.type
_entity.pdbx_description
1 polymer ?
#
loop_
_entity_poly.entity_id
_entity_poly.type
_entity_poly.pdbx_seq_one_letter_code
_entity_poly.pdbx_strand_id
1 'polypeptide(L)'
;MSIEKIKAFPEVSTVIINDDGSVESVTQEYYDIDKVKTHIQGCIKTVRKYEKMGYYNLAKPEFVNEVITTFTNLELSKKEVIRVNNFMDIQGATECNRVWQLPDETKVQVSQKLHGFQITYDTEDWEAFSIEPLDQ
;
A
#
# COMPACT_ATOMS: atom_id res chain seq x y z
N MET A 1 -17.55 1.14 -20.20
CA MET A 1 -16.39 0.27 -19.87
C MET A 1 -15.10 1.06 -20.05
N SER A 2 -14.69 1.74 -18.99
CA SER A 2 -13.40 2.43 -18.92
C SER A 2 -12.51 1.64 -17.98
N ILE A 3 -11.42 1.10 -18.51
CA ILE A 3 -10.45 0.31 -17.75
C ILE A 3 -9.27 1.20 -17.39
N GLU A 4 -8.93 1.23 -16.11
CA GLU A 4 -7.81 2.00 -15.59
C GLU A 4 -6.75 1.13 -14.93
N LYS A 5 -5.53 1.67 -14.84
CA LYS A 5 -4.39 1.01 -14.21
C LYS A 5 -3.75 1.93 -13.19
N ILE A 6 -3.52 1.40 -11.99
CA ILE A 6 -2.79 2.09 -10.93
C ILE A 6 -1.65 1.21 -10.42
N LYS A 7 -0.67 1.86 -9.81
CA LYS A 7 0.36 1.19 -9.01
C LYS A 7 -0.01 1.35 -7.55
N ALA A 8 0.22 0.29 -6.78
CA ALA A 8 -0.04 0.27 -5.35
C ALA A 8 1.10 -0.45 -4.63
N PHE A 9 1.56 0.11 -3.53
CA PHE A 9 2.69 -0.39 -2.76
C PHE A 9 2.25 -0.60 -1.32
N PRO A 10 2.39 -1.81 -0.76
CA PRO A 10 2.11 -2.02 0.64
C PRO A 10 2.96 -1.19 1.57
N GLU A 11 2.41 -0.83 2.74
CA GLU A 11 3.19 -0.21 3.79
C GLU A 11 4.32 -1.11 4.32
N VAL A 12 5.40 -0.45 4.76
CA VAL A 12 6.52 -1.11 5.44
C VAL A 12 6.10 -1.46 6.86
N SER A 13 6.40 -2.70 7.29
CA SER A 13 6.21 -3.15 8.67
C SER A 13 7.53 -3.25 9.42
N THR A 14 8.59 -3.77 8.77
CA THR A 14 9.91 -3.95 9.37
C THR A 14 11.02 -3.53 8.43
N VAL A 15 12.07 -2.89 8.97
CA VAL A 15 13.33 -2.61 8.27
C VAL A 15 14.49 -3.07 9.15
N ILE A 16 15.40 -3.86 8.58
CA ILE A 16 16.64 -4.29 9.27
C ILE A 16 17.83 -3.57 8.63
N ILE A 17 18.62 -2.90 9.47
CA ILE A 17 19.78 -2.09 9.06
C ILE A 17 21.05 -2.71 9.66
N ASN A 18 22.06 -2.90 8.82
CA ASN A 18 23.38 -3.38 9.23
C ASN A 18 24.15 -2.32 10.03
N ASP A 19 25.23 -2.74 10.70
CA ASP A 19 26.11 -1.85 11.45
C ASP A 19 26.78 -0.77 10.58
N ASP A 20 26.92 -1.01 9.28
CA ASP A 20 27.47 -0.05 8.30
C ASP A 20 26.42 0.94 7.75
N GLY A 21 25.17 0.86 8.22
CA GLY A 21 24.06 1.71 7.79
C GLY A 21 23.36 1.27 6.50
N SER A 22 23.77 0.15 5.90
CA SER A 22 23.08 -0.43 4.74
C SER A 22 21.80 -1.18 5.13
N VAL A 23 20.81 -1.18 4.25
CA VAL A 23 19.53 -1.87 4.48
C VAL A 23 19.69 -3.35 4.13
N GLU A 24 19.64 -4.21 5.15
CA GLU A 24 19.66 -5.66 4.97
C GLU A 24 18.35 -6.11 4.32
N SER A 25 17.22 -5.86 4.99
CA SER A 25 15.90 -6.29 4.54
C SER A 25 14.80 -5.25 4.81
N VAL A 26 13.76 -5.32 3.98
CA VAL A 26 12.52 -4.55 4.13
C VAL A 26 11.38 -5.54 4.05
N THR A 27 10.58 -5.61 5.10
CA THR A 27 9.36 -6.40 5.13
C THR A 27 8.20 -5.44 5.03
N GLN A 28 7.43 -5.54 3.96
CA GLN A 28 6.13 -4.91 3.89
C GLN A 28 5.10 -5.86 4.52
N GLU A 29 4.00 -5.31 5.02
CA GLU A 29 2.89 -6.11 5.57
C GLU A 29 2.59 -7.29 4.63
N TYR A 30 2.23 -8.47 5.14
CA TYR A 30 2.17 -9.72 4.36
C TYR A 30 1.16 -9.64 3.22
N TYR A 31 1.54 -9.06 2.09
CA TYR A 31 0.74 -8.95 0.88
C TYR A 31 1.36 -9.87 -0.17
N ASP A 32 0.82 -11.08 -0.27
CA ASP A 32 0.83 -11.80 -1.54
C ASP A 32 -0.38 -11.34 -2.38
N ILE A 33 -0.40 -11.70 -3.65
CA ILE A 33 -1.47 -11.31 -4.59
C ILE A 33 -2.85 -11.72 -4.06
N ASP A 34 -2.97 -12.91 -3.47
CA ASP A 34 -4.24 -13.43 -2.97
C ASP A 34 -4.77 -12.64 -1.78
N LYS A 35 -3.87 -12.21 -0.89
CA LYS A 35 -4.20 -11.33 0.23
C LYS A 35 -4.61 -9.94 -0.23
N VAL A 36 -3.88 -9.33 -1.16
CA VAL A 36 -4.28 -8.03 -1.75
C VAL A 36 -5.66 -8.15 -2.37
N LYS A 37 -5.89 -9.20 -3.17
CA LYS A 37 -7.17 -9.46 -3.83
C LYS A 37 -8.31 -9.61 -2.83
N THR A 38 -8.09 -10.42 -1.79
CA THR A 38 -9.09 -10.67 -0.75
C THR A 38 -9.42 -9.39 0.01
N HIS A 39 -8.41 -8.58 0.31
CA HIS A 39 -8.59 -7.31 1.02
C HIS A 39 -9.42 -6.32 0.19
N ILE A 40 -9.04 -6.10 -1.07
CA ILE A 40 -9.78 -5.23 -2.00
C ILE A 40 -11.23 -5.70 -2.14
N GLN A 41 -11.47 -7.01 -2.32
CA GLN A 41 -12.83 -7.56 -2.39
C GLN A 41 -13.64 -7.31 -1.11
N GLY A 42 -13.02 -7.41 0.05
CA GLY A 42 -13.65 -7.09 1.33
C GLY A 42 -14.04 -5.61 1.45
N CYS A 43 -13.17 -4.72 0.99
CA CYS A 43 -13.40 -3.28 0.98
C CYS A 43 -14.52 -2.90 0.00
N ILE A 44 -14.53 -3.45 -1.22
CA ILE A 44 -15.64 -3.27 -2.19
C ILE A 44 -16.97 -3.71 -1.57
N LYS A 45 -17.02 -4.88 -0.93
CA LYS A 45 -18.26 -5.36 -0.28
C LYS A 45 -18.76 -4.40 0.80
N THR A 46 -17.83 -3.83 1.57
CA THR A 46 -18.15 -2.83 2.60
C THR A 46 -18.73 -1.57 1.98
N VAL A 47 -18.12 -1.06 0.90
CA VAL A 47 -18.65 0.06 0.13
C VAL A 47 -20.05 -0.24 -0.39
N ARG A 48 -20.27 -1.38 -1.07
CA ARG A 48 -21.60 -1.76 -1.60
C ARG A 48 -22.65 -1.86 -0.49
N LYS A 49 -22.26 -2.29 0.72
CA LYS A 49 -23.16 -2.34 1.87
C LYS A 49 -23.59 -0.93 2.30
N TYR A 50 -22.65 0.01 2.40
CA TYR A 50 -22.95 1.41 2.74
C TYR A 50 -23.74 2.12 1.65
N GLU A 51 -23.53 1.80 0.36
CA GLU A 51 -24.34 2.32 -0.76
C GLU A 51 -25.81 1.93 -0.60
N LYS A 52 -26.08 0.66 -0.31
CA LYS A 52 -27.45 0.16 -0.07
C LYS A 52 -28.14 0.81 1.12
N MET A 53 -27.37 1.29 2.09
CA MET A 53 -27.89 1.99 3.27
C MET A 53 -28.06 3.50 3.07
N GLY A 54 -27.61 4.05 1.93
CA GLY A 54 -27.61 5.50 1.70
C GLY A 54 -26.69 6.27 2.64
N TYR A 55 -25.62 5.64 3.14
CA TYR A 55 -24.79 6.16 4.24
C TYR A 55 -23.79 7.27 3.83
N TYR A 56 -23.75 7.66 2.56
CA TYR A 56 -22.79 8.64 2.05
C TYR A 56 -23.34 10.06 2.14
N ASN A 57 -23.13 10.69 3.29
CA ASN A 57 -23.66 12.03 3.59
C ASN A 57 -23.01 13.17 2.78
N LEU A 58 -21.79 12.95 2.24
CA LEU A 58 -21.00 14.00 1.56
C LEU A 58 -20.70 13.66 0.10
N ALA A 59 -20.07 12.52 -0.14
CA ALA A 59 -19.70 12.06 -1.46
C ALA A 59 -19.75 10.53 -1.52
N LYS A 60 -20.01 10.00 -2.72
CA LYS A 60 -19.82 8.57 -2.97
C LYS A 60 -18.32 8.24 -2.86
N PRO A 61 -17.97 7.05 -2.36
CA PRO A 61 -16.58 6.62 -2.35
C PRO A 61 -16.07 6.45 -3.78
N GLU A 62 -14.76 6.54 -3.93
CA GLU A 62 -14.01 6.26 -5.15
C GLU A 62 -13.19 4.99 -4.96
N PHE A 63 -12.89 4.29 -6.06
CA PHE A 63 -12.13 3.04 -5.97
C PHE A 63 -10.72 3.30 -5.44
N VAL A 64 -10.01 4.26 -6.04
CA VAL A 64 -8.60 4.51 -5.70
C VAL A 64 -8.47 5.07 -4.28
N ASN A 65 -9.18 6.14 -3.94
CA ASN A 65 -8.99 6.84 -2.68
C ASN A 65 -9.56 6.08 -1.48
N GLU A 66 -10.74 5.46 -1.60
CA GLU A 66 -11.38 4.77 -0.49
C GLU A 66 -11.00 3.30 -0.45
N VAL A 67 -11.21 2.56 -1.55
CA VAL A 67 -10.97 1.10 -1.55
C VAL A 67 -9.49 0.79 -1.51
N ILE A 68 -8.66 1.45 -2.32
CA ILE A 68 -7.22 1.15 -2.39
C ILE A 68 -6.45 1.89 -1.29
N THR A 69 -6.51 3.21 -1.17
CA THR A 69 -5.61 3.88 -0.22
C THR A 69 -6.14 3.93 1.21
N THR A 70 -7.43 4.23 1.41
CA THR A 70 -7.96 4.43 2.78
C THR A 70 -8.25 3.12 3.50
N PHE A 71 -8.83 2.14 2.77
CA PHE A 71 -9.28 0.89 3.38
C PHE A 71 -8.28 -0.26 3.21
N THR A 72 -7.32 -0.16 2.29
CA THR A 72 -6.16 -1.06 2.27
C THR A 72 -4.92 -0.27 2.63
N ASN A 73 -3.98 -0.85 3.36
CA ASN A 73 -2.69 -0.22 3.71
C ASN A 73 -1.76 -0.21 2.46
N LEU A 74 -2.27 0.32 1.35
CA LEU A 74 -1.61 0.41 0.06
C LEU A 74 -1.48 1.87 -0.34
N GLU A 75 -0.31 2.26 -0.80
CA GLU A 75 0.00 3.62 -1.21
C GLU A 75 0.24 3.70 -2.72
N LEU A 76 -0.10 4.82 -3.36
CA LEU A 76 -0.01 4.95 -4.82
C LEU A 76 1.42 5.14 -5.33
N SER A 77 2.36 5.41 -4.43
CA SER A 77 3.76 5.57 -4.76
C SER A 77 4.69 5.10 -3.64
N LYS A 78 5.90 4.67 -4.02
CA LYS A 78 6.99 4.40 -3.07
C LYS A 78 7.26 5.59 -2.15
N LYS A 79 7.12 6.82 -2.66
CA LYS A 79 7.33 8.04 -1.89
C LYS A 79 6.31 8.20 -0.75
N GLU A 80 5.06 7.81 -0.99
CA GLU A 80 4.02 7.82 0.03
C GLU A 80 4.28 6.75 1.09
N VAL A 81 4.65 5.53 0.69
CA VAL A 81 5.07 4.47 1.64
C VAL A 81 6.16 4.95 2.59
N ILE A 82 7.19 5.64 2.08
CA ILE A 82 8.29 6.17 2.89
C ILE A 82 7.81 7.22 3.90
N ARG A 83 6.75 7.98 3.56
CA ARG A 83 6.21 9.10 4.34
C ARG A 83 5.09 8.71 5.31
N VAL A 84 4.64 7.46 5.28
CA VAL A 84 3.62 6.95 6.19
C VAL A 84 4.04 7.22 7.65
N ASN A 85 3.06 7.61 8.47
CA ASN A 85 3.24 7.95 9.87
C ASN A 85 3.00 6.79 10.85
N ASN A 86 2.61 5.62 10.34
CA ASN A 86 2.47 4.40 11.11
C ASN A 86 3.83 3.99 11.70
N PHE A 87 3.80 3.47 12.93
CA PHE A 87 4.99 2.95 13.57
C PHE A 87 5.42 1.65 12.89
N MET A 88 6.72 1.53 12.66
CA MET A 88 7.37 0.39 12.02
C MET A 88 8.43 -0.16 12.97
N ASP A 89 8.71 -1.46 12.84
CA ASP A 89 9.84 -2.09 13.53
C ASP A 89 11.13 -1.80 12.77
N ILE A 90 11.92 -0.85 13.24
CA ILE A 90 13.21 -0.51 12.63
C ILE A 90 14.31 -1.00 13.57
N GLN A 91 15.09 -1.97 13.06
CA GLN A 91 16.15 -2.64 13.81
C GLN A 91 17.53 -2.19 13.32
N GLY A 92 18.49 -2.11 14.24
CA GLY A 92 19.86 -1.66 14.01
C GLY A 92 20.29 -0.58 15.00
N ALA A 93 21.44 0.06 14.74
CA ALA A 93 21.96 1.16 15.57
C ALA A 93 21.21 2.48 15.33
N THR A 94 19.91 2.52 15.61
CA THR A 94 19.04 3.69 15.41
C THR A 94 17.90 3.74 16.43
N GLU A 95 17.43 4.96 16.75
CA GLU A 95 16.21 5.19 17.55
C GLU A 95 14.98 5.48 16.67
N CYS A 96 15.12 5.35 15.35
CA CYS A 96 14.04 5.59 14.41
C CYS A 96 12.94 4.52 14.57
N ASN A 97 11.69 4.92 14.37
CA ASN A 97 10.54 4.01 14.34
C ASN A 97 9.65 4.25 13.10
N ARG A 98 10.14 5.06 12.16
CA ARG A 98 9.51 5.34 10.86
C ARG A 98 10.59 5.54 9.80
N VAL A 99 10.33 5.10 8.58
CA VAL A 99 11.33 5.16 7.49
C VAL A 99 11.71 6.61 7.15
N TRP A 100 10.77 7.56 7.19
CA TRP A 100 11.10 8.96 6.90
C TRP A 100 12.08 9.61 7.90
N GLN A 101 12.27 9.01 9.08
CA GLN A 101 13.22 9.48 10.09
C GLN A 101 14.66 9.02 9.82
N LEU A 102 14.85 8.01 8.96
CA LEU A 102 16.17 7.47 8.64
C LEU A 102 17.04 8.49 7.89
N PRO A 103 18.35 8.24 7.71
CA PRO A 103 19.17 8.99 6.76
C PRO A 103 18.66 8.85 5.33
N ASP A 104 18.91 9.86 4.48
CA ASP A 104 18.40 9.89 3.11
C ASP A 104 18.90 8.72 2.25
N GLU A 105 20.17 8.32 2.40
CA GLU A 105 20.74 7.17 1.69
C GLU A 105 20.02 5.86 2.08
N THR A 106 19.69 5.69 3.35
CA THR A 106 18.93 4.54 3.84
C THR A 106 17.50 4.54 3.30
N LYS A 107 16.83 5.71 3.23
CA LYS A 107 15.49 5.81 2.60
C LYS A 107 15.49 5.39 1.14
N VAL A 108 16.54 5.76 0.40
CA VAL A 108 16.72 5.35 -1.00
C VAL A 108 16.83 3.82 -1.10
N GLN A 109 17.64 3.20 -0.25
CA GLN A 109 17.79 1.75 -0.21
C GLN A 109 16.48 1.04 0.17
N VAL A 110 15.72 1.57 1.15
CA VAL A 110 14.39 1.04 1.49
C VAL A 110 13.47 1.10 0.28
N SER A 111 13.38 2.26 -0.37
CA SER A 111 12.54 2.48 -1.57
C SER A 111 12.88 1.50 -2.71
N GLN A 112 14.15 1.20 -2.92
CA GLN A 112 14.59 0.23 -3.93
C GLN A 112 14.11 -1.19 -3.63
N LYS A 113 14.01 -1.58 -2.35
CA LYS A 113 13.56 -2.91 -1.91
C LYS A 113 12.03 -3.06 -1.83
N LEU A 114 11.27 -1.96 -1.96
CA LEU A 114 9.80 -2.04 -1.96
C LEU A 114 9.27 -2.78 -3.19
N HIS A 115 8.43 -3.78 -2.95
CA HIS A 115 7.59 -4.42 -3.96
C HIS A 115 6.23 -3.72 -4.03
N GLY A 116 5.53 -3.91 -5.14
CA GLY A 116 4.19 -3.37 -5.33
C GLY A 116 3.44 -4.15 -6.40
N PHE A 117 2.24 -3.68 -6.69
CA PHE A 117 1.29 -4.31 -7.59
C PHE A 117 0.79 -3.32 -8.64
N GLN A 118 0.54 -3.82 -9.84
CA GLN A 118 -0.29 -3.17 -10.83
C GLN A 118 -1.71 -3.67 -10.66
N ILE A 119 -2.63 -2.74 -10.37
CA ILE A 119 -4.05 -3.04 -10.24
C ILE A 119 -4.73 -2.50 -11.49
N THR A 120 -5.39 -3.37 -12.24
CA THR A 120 -6.24 -3.00 -13.38
C THR A 120 -7.68 -3.17 -12.96
N TYR A 121 -8.53 -2.16 -13.14
CA TYR A 121 -9.91 -2.19 -12.69
C TYR A 121 -10.84 -1.51 -13.70
N ASP A 122 -12.10 -1.94 -13.72
CA ASP A 122 -13.17 -1.23 -14.43
C ASP A 122 -13.74 -0.12 -13.54
N THR A 123 -13.78 1.11 -14.06
CA THR A 123 -14.29 2.26 -13.29
C THR A 123 -15.81 2.20 -13.04
N GLU A 124 -16.54 1.44 -13.85
CA GLU A 124 -17.99 1.24 -13.74
C GLU A 124 -18.35 -0.01 -12.90
N ASP A 125 -17.53 -1.06 -12.95
CA ASP A 125 -17.70 -2.33 -12.22
C ASP A 125 -16.42 -2.71 -11.45
N TRP A 126 -16.27 -2.17 -10.24
CA TRP A 126 -15.06 -2.36 -9.42
C TRP A 126 -14.80 -3.82 -9.06
N GLU A 127 -15.82 -4.66 -9.10
CA GLU A 127 -15.71 -6.10 -8.89
C GLU A 127 -14.89 -6.79 -9.99
N ALA A 128 -14.81 -6.18 -11.18
CA ALA A 128 -13.95 -6.57 -12.28
C ALA A 128 -12.56 -5.90 -12.15
N PHE A 129 -11.70 -6.48 -11.31
CA PHE A 129 -10.30 -6.07 -11.18
C PHE A 129 -9.31 -7.24 -11.26
N SER A 130 -8.09 -6.95 -11.66
CA SER A 130 -6.95 -7.86 -11.64
C SER A 130 -5.74 -7.22 -10.95
N ILE A 131 -4.86 -8.07 -10.44
CA ILE A 131 -3.64 -7.68 -9.74
C ILE A 131 -2.49 -8.47 -10.34
N GLU A 132 -1.43 -7.76 -10.69
CA GLU A 132 -0.16 -8.32 -11.16
C GLU A 132 0.97 -7.75 -10.30
N PRO A 133 2.01 -8.53 -9.99
CA PRO A 133 3.19 -7.97 -9.32
C PRO A 133 3.89 -6.98 -10.26
N LEU A 134 4.45 -5.90 -9.72
CA LEU A 134 5.35 -5.03 -10.48
C LEU A 134 6.70 -5.73 -10.62
N ASP A 135 7.26 -5.72 -11.83
CA ASP A 135 8.65 -6.14 -12.05
C ASP A 135 9.59 -5.28 -11.19
N GLN A 136 10.56 -5.93 -10.52
CA GLN A 136 11.57 -5.29 -9.67
C GLN A 136 12.68 -4.62 -10.50
#